data_AF-A0A254N8P6-F1
#
_entry.id   AF-A0A254N8P6-F1
#
_cell.length_a   1.000
_cell.length_b   1.000
_cell.length_c   1.000
_cell.angle_alpha   90.00
_cell.angle_beta   90.00
_cell.angle_gamma   90.00
#
_symmetry.space_group_name_H-M   'P 1'
#
loop_
_entity.id
_entity.type
_entity.pdbx_description
1 polymer ?
#
loop_
_entity_poly.entity_id
_entity_poly.type
_entity_poly.pdbx_seq_one_letter_code
_entity_poly.pdbx_strand_id
1 'polypeptide(L)'
;MSDDTWDMAPPPFNADTALQTMKRFVRDQRVLTERGEGWMLGADLVLKLAADGAAVQVQLARRPARTPEWDRFTLASATDLRRVQDEIKRRLTRWKDDE
;
A
#
# COMPACT_ATOMS: atom_id res chain seq x y z
N MET A 1 -33.31 28.57 -10.15
CA MET A 1 -32.86 27.31 -9.53
C MET A 1 -32.28 26.50 -10.67
N SER A 2 -30.96 26.59 -10.89
CA SER A 2 -30.29 25.97 -12.04
C SER A 2 -29.76 24.60 -11.63
N ASP A 3 -30.09 23.60 -12.41
CA ASP A 3 -29.95 22.17 -12.12
C ASP A 3 -28.58 21.64 -12.62
N ASP A 4 -27.48 22.20 -12.11
CA ASP A 4 -26.10 22.00 -12.61
C ASP A 4 -25.29 20.91 -11.84
N THR A 5 -25.94 19.87 -11.32
CA THR A 5 -25.31 19.02 -10.27
C THR A 5 -24.74 17.66 -10.74
N TRP A 6 -24.92 17.18 -11.98
CA TRP A 6 -24.79 15.71 -12.22
C TRP A 6 -23.96 15.19 -13.41
N ASP A 7 -22.84 15.83 -13.78
CA ASP A 7 -21.88 15.20 -14.72
C ASP A 7 -20.44 15.07 -14.17
N MET A 8 -20.30 15.07 -12.84
CA MET A 8 -19.01 14.81 -12.19
C MET A 8 -18.73 13.31 -12.10
N ALA A 9 -18.29 12.71 -13.20
CA ALA A 9 -17.61 11.43 -13.13
C ALA A 9 -16.39 11.57 -12.19
N PRO A 10 -16.18 10.64 -11.24
CA PRO A 10 -15.02 10.73 -10.36
C PRO A 10 -13.74 10.73 -11.21
N PRO A 11 -12.72 11.51 -10.81
CA PRO A 11 -11.48 11.59 -11.57
C PRO A 11 -10.89 10.19 -11.74
N PRO A 12 -10.25 9.91 -12.89
CA PRO A 12 -9.61 8.62 -13.13
C PRO A 12 -8.56 8.33 -12.05
N PHE A 13 -8.37 7.05 -11.74
CA PHE A 13 -7.37 6.64 -10.77
C PHE A 13 -5.96 7.07 -11.24
N ASN A 14 -5.24 7.77 -10.36
CA ASN A 14 -3.89 8.26 -10.62
C ASN A 14 -2.88 7.44 -9.81
N ALA A 15 -2.08 6.62 -10.48
CA ALA A 15 -1.13 5.71 -9.86
C ALA A 15 -0.05 6.43 -9.05
N ASP A 16 0.47 7.56 -9.54
CA ASP A 16 1.51 8.33 -8.83
C ASP A 16 0.98 8.90 -7.52
N THR A 17 -0.22 9.48 -7.56
CA THR A 17 -0.89 10.02 -6.38
C THR A 17 -1.25 8.91 -5.40
N ALA A 18 -1.69 7.75 -5.89
CA ALA A 18 -1.95 6.58 -5.08
C ALA A 18 -0.67 6.04 -4.42
N LEU A 19 0.45 6.00 -5.15
CA LEU A 19 1.76 5.59 -4.63
C LEU A 19 2.22 6.54 -3.52
N GLN A 20 2.14 7.86 -3.73
CA GLN A 20 2.50 8.84 -2.70
C GLN A 20 1.60 8.72 -1.47
N THR A 21 0.30 8.51 -1.67
CA THR A 21 -0.66 8.29 -0.59
C THR A 21 -0.32 7.02 0.20
N MET A 22 0.00 5.92 -0.49
CA MET A 22 0.42 4.67 0.15
C MET A 22 1.73 4.86 0.91
N LYS A 23 2.75 5.51 0.32
CA LYS A 23 4.02 5.79 1.01
C LYS A 23 3.79 6.61 2.28
N ARG A 24 2.95 7.64 2.24
CA ARG A 24 2.59 8.43 3.44
C ARG A 24 1.95 7.55 4.51
N PHE A 25 0.94 6.76 4.12
CA PHE A 25 0.27 5.82 5.03
C PHE A 25 1.25 4.83 5.69
N VAL A 26 2.21 4.32 4.93
CA VAL A 26 3.22 3.38 5.44
C VAL A 26 4.20 4.09 6.38
N ARG A 27 4.59 5.35 6.12
CA ARG A 27 5.40 6.16 7.07
C ARG A 27 4.68 6.39 8.40
N ASP A 28 3.35 6.49 8.35
CA ASP A 28 2.55 6.62 9.57
C ASP A 28 2.57 5.32 10.40
N GLN A 29 2.90 4.16 9.79
CA GLN A 29 3.22 2.93 10.50
C GLN A 29 4.64 3.03 11.09
N ARG A 30 4.78 3.66 12.25
CA ARG A 30 6.08 3.96 12.90
C ARG A 30 7.02 2.77 13.14
N VAL A 31 6.52 1.55 13.03
CA VAL A 31 7.30 0.31 13.13
C VAL A 31 8.09 0.00 11.85
N LEU A 32 7.71 0.61 10.72
CA LEU A 32 8.35 0.40 9.43
C LEU A 32 9.38 1.48 9.12
N THR A 33 10.48 1.07 8.51
CA THR A 33 11.55 1.97 8.05
C THR A 33 11.69 1.90 6.53
N GLU A 34 11.60 3.04 5.83
CA GLU A 34 11.84 3.12 4.38
C GLU A 34 13.32 2.88 4.07
N ARG A 35 13.64 1.93 3.20
CA ARG A 35 15.00 1.65 2.71
C ARG A 35 14.99 1.28 1.23
N GLY A 36 15.66 2.09 0.42
CA GLY A 36 15.76 1.88 -1.02
C GLY A 36 14.37 1.78 -1.65
N GLU A 37 14.06 0.62 -2.24
CA GLU A 37 12.80 0.38 -2.96
C GLU A 37 11.68 -0.23 -2.08
N GLY A 38 11.89 -0.35 -0.77
CA GLY A 38 10.88 -0.95 0.11
C GLY A 38 10.94 -0.53 1.56
N TRP A 39 10.23 -1.29 2.39
CA TRP A 39 9.99 -0.99 3.80
C TRP A 39 10.37 -2.18 4.66
N MET A 40 11.14 -1.88 5.69
CA MET A 40 11.72 -2.83 6.61
C MET A 40 10.94 -2.86 7.92
N LEU A 41 10.71 -4.06 8.46
CA LEU A 41 10.36 -4.28 9.86
C LEU A 41 11.60 -4.85 10.55
N GLY A 42 12.25 -4.05 11.41
CA GLY A 42 13.57 -4.41 11.92
C GLY A 42 14.58 -4.60 10.79
N ALA A 43 15.10 -5.82 10.65
CA ALA A 43 16.06 -6.19 9.60
C ALA A 43 15.42 -6.88 8.37
N ASP A 44 14.12 -7.14 8.39
CA ASP A 44 13.42 -7.88 7.34
C ASP A 44 12.67 -6.95 6.39
N LEU A 45 12.84 -7.17 5.08
CA LEU A 45 12.11 -6.44 4.04
C LEU A 45 10.70 -7.00 3.92
N VAL A 46 9.68 -6.22 4.28
CA VAL A 46 8.30 -6.71 4.39
C VAL A 46 7.33 -6.10 3.38
N LEU A 47 7.66 -4.97 2.78
CA LEU A 47 6.77 -4.31 1.82
C LEU A 47 7.57 -3.63 0.70
N LYS A 48 7.09 -3.74 -0.54
CA LYS A 48 7.59 -3.01 -1.71
C LYS A 48 6.43 -2.35 -2.42
N LEU A 49 6.68 -1.13 -2.93
CA LEU A 49 5.70 -0.33 -3.64
C LEU A 49 6.34 0.24 -4.90
N ALA A 50 5.74 -0.02 -6.06
CA ALA A 50 6.22 0.51 -7.34
C ALA A 50 5.04 0.96 -8.20
N ALA A 51 5.16 2.12 -8.83
CA ALA A 51 4.24 2.49 -9.90
C ALA A 51 4.53 1.64 -11.14
N ASP A 52 3.48 1.18 -11.81
CA ASP A 52 3.52 0.35 -13.00
C ASP A 52 2.43 0.83 -13.95
N GLY A 53 2.80 1.77 -14.82
CA GLY A 53 1.87 2.45 -15.72
C GLY A 53 0.73 3.13 -14.96
N ALA A 54 -0.50 2.64 -15.17
CA ALA A 54 -1.71 3.18 -14.57
C ALA A 54 -2.07 2.56 -13.22
N ALA A 55 -1.23 1.68 -12.67
CA ALA A 55 -1.46 1.00 -11.40
C ALA A 55 -0.25 1.11 -10.46
N VAL A 56 -0.43 0.71 -9.21
CA VAL A 56 0.67 0.52 -8.26
C VAL A 56 0.78 -0.96 -7.92
N GLN A 57 1.95 -1.55 -8.15
CA GLN A 57 2.25 -2.90 -7.70
C GLN A 57 2.71 -2.86 -6.24
N VAL A 58 2.10 -3.72 -5.44
CA VAL A 58 2.41 -3.89 -4.02
C VAL A 58 2.87 -5.32 -3.82
N GLN A 59 4.03 -5.49 -3.21
CA GLN A 59 4.46 -6.79 -2.72
C GLN A 59 4.52 -6.73 -1.20
N LEU A 60 3.75 -7.57 -0.52
CA LEU A 60 3.69 -7.64 0.92
C LEU A 60 4.14 -9.03 1.35
N ALA A 61 5.14 -9.11 2.22
CA ALA A 61 5.63 -10.37 2.75
C ALA A 61 4.50 -11.11 3.46
N ARG A 62 4.48 -12.45 3.45
CA ARG A 62 3.55 -13.25 4.26
C ARG A 62 3.91 -13.23 5.74
N ARG A 63 5.22 -13.26 6.01
CA ARG A 63 5.84 -13.16 7.33
C ARG A 63 7.19 -12.44 7.22
N PRO A 64 7.67 -11.74 8.27
CA PRO A 64 9.01 -11.18 8.31
C PRO A 64 10.04 -12.32 8.23
N ALA A 65 10.95 -12.21 7.27
CA ALA A 65 12.06 -13.14 7.08
C ALA A 65 13.10 -12.53 6.12
N ARG A 66 14.33 -13.02 6.19
CA ARG A 66 15.42 -12.65 5.28
C ARG A 66 15.10 -12.91 3.80
N THR A 67 14.31 -13.93 3.51
CA THR A 67 13.84 -14.26 2.15
C THR A 67 12.35 -14.60 2.25
N PRO A 68 11.47 -13.59 2.24
CA PRO A 68 10.07 -13.80 2.49
C PRO A 68 9.35 -14.28 1.23
N GLU A 69 8.26 -15.03 1.45
CA GLU A 69 7.25 -15.24 0.43
C GLU A 69 6.39 -13.97 0.29
N TRP A 70 6.05 -13.61 -0.94
CA TRP A 70 5.36 -12.36 -1.26
C TRP A 70 3.94 -12.64 -1.74
N ASP A 71 2.97 -11.93 -1.15
CA ASP A 71 1.68 -11.72 -1.79
C ASP A 71 1.73 -10.44 -2.61
N ARG A 72 1.09 -10.47 -3.78
CA ARG A 72 1.10 -9.38 -4.74
C ARG A 72 -0.29 -8.78 -4.84
N PHE A 73 -0.36 -7.46 -4.79
CA PHE A 73 -1.59 -6.70 -4.98
C PHE A 73 -1.36 -5.64 -6.06
N THR A 74 -2.40 -5.34 -6.80
CA THR A 74 -2.39 -4.27 -7.81
C THR A 74 -3.41 -3.23 -7.38
N LEU A 75 -2.96 -1.98 -7.22
CA LEU A 75 -3.84 -0.86 -6.94
C LEU A 75 -4.20 -0.20 -8.26
N ALA A 76 -5.44 -0.39 -8.71
CA ALA A 76 -5.99 0.28 -9.88
C ALA A 76 -7.21 1.16 -9.53
N SER A 77 -7.57 1.22 -8.24
CA SER A 77 -8.71 1.97 -7.73
C SER A 77 -8.50 2.42 -6.29
N ALA A 78 -9.34 3.37 -5.85
CA ALA A 78 -9.39 3.78 -4.44
C ALA A 78 -9.85 2.64 -3.50
N THR A 79 -10.67 1.71 -4.01
CA THR A 79 -11.10 0.53 -3.25
C THR A 79 -9.92 -0.40 -2.97
N ASP A 80 -9.07 -0.64 -3.97
CA ASP A 80 -7.86 -1.45 -3.81
C ASP A 80 -6.91 -0.80 -2.80
N LEU A 81 -6.75 0.53 -2.87
CA LEU A 81 -5.92 1.29 -1.93
C LEU A 81 -6.35 1.01 -0.47
N ARG A 82 -7.64 1.17 -0.17
CA ARG A 82 -8.17 0.92 1.18
C ARG A 82 -8.00 -0.54 1.60
N ARG A 83 -8.34 -1.48 0.72
CA ARG A 83 -8.20 -2.92 0.98
C ARG A 83 -6.76 -3.29 1.35
N VAL A 84 -5.78 -2.77 0.61
CA VAL A 84 -4.37 -3.06 0.88
C VAL A 84 -3.88 -2.37 2.15
N GLN A 85 -4.35 -1.15 2.45
CA GLN A 85 -4.04 -0.50 3.74
C GLN A 85 -4.54 -1.33 4.94
N ASP A 86 -5.75 -1.86 4.86
CA ASP A 86 -6.32 -2.72 5.91
C ASP A 86 -5.56 -4.04 6.03
N GLU A 87 -5.11 -4.62 4.91
CA GLU A 87 -4.27 -5.82 4.91
C GLU A 87 -2.89 -5.57 5.53
N ILE A 88 -2.24 -4.44 5.21
CA ILE A 88 -0.97 -4.05 5.83
C ILE A 88 -1.13 -3.96 7.35
N LYS A 89 -2.16 -3.26 7.85
CA LYS A 89 -2.44 -3.17 9.29
C LYS A 89 -2.63 -4.55 9.91
N ARG A 90 -3.44 -5.39 9.29
CA ARG A 90 -3.73 -6.76 9.76
C ARG A 90 -2.45 -7.57 9.90
N ARG A 91 -1.55 -7.51 8.91
CA ARG A 91 -0.27 -8.22 8.95
C ARG A 91 0.67 -7.68 10.00
N LEU A 92 0.79 -6.36 10.12
CA LEU A 92 1.62 -5.75 11.15
C LEU A 92 1.18 -6.15 12.55
N THR A 93 -0.13 -6.17 12.83
CA THR A 93 -0.67 -6.67 14.10
C THR A 93 -0.34 -8.14 14.29
N ARG A 94 -0.61 -8.99 13.28
CA ARG A 94 -0.35 -10.42 13.36
C ARG A 94 1.13 -10.74 13.62
N TRP A 95 2.04 -10.08 12.91
CA TRP A 95 3.48 -10.33 13.08
C TRP A 95 4.00 -9.87 14.44
N LYS A 96 3.38 -8.86 15.03
CA LYS A 96 3.68 -8.43 16.39
C LYS A 96 3.19 -9.45 17.42
N ASP A 97 2.05 -10.10 17.18
CA ASP A 97 1.49 -11.11 18.08
C ASP A 97 2.21 -12.48 17.96
N ASP A 98 2.87 -12.73 16.83
CA ASP A 98 3.68 -13.93 16.57
C ASP A 98 5.13 -13.81 17.13
N GLU A 99 5.52 -12.66 17.69
CA GLU A 99 6.81 -12.39 18.38
C GLU A 99 6.70 -12.58 19.90
#